data_AF-A0A164WZJ1-F1
#
_entry.id   AF-A0A164WZJ1-F1
#
_cell.length_a   1.000
_cell.length_b   1.000
_cell.length_c   1.000
_cell.angle_alpha   90.00
_cell.angle_beta   90.00
_cell.angle_gamma   90.00
#
_symmetry.space_group_name_H-M   'P 1'
#
loop_
_entity.id
_entity.type
_entity.pdbx_description
1 polymer ?
#
loop_
_entity_poly.entity_id
_entity_poly.type
_entity_poly.pdbx_seq_one_letter_code
_entity_poly.pdbx_strand_id
1 'polypeptide(L)'
;MISDDQFPRRIIFEHQRRLHQAGVSHGDFARRNFVKGAGGIRMIDFDKAELHECPESRPTGPGHELPTHCPELRKLRKSLRLDSSVSTSDSSAFQVWEGAQ
;
A
#
# COMPACT_ATOMS: atom_id res chain seq x y z
N MET A 1 20.14 -21.16 4.91
CA MET A 1 18.95 -20.94 4.04
C MET A 1 18.15 -19.82 4.66
N ILE A 2 17.99 -18.70 3.96
CA ILE A 2 17.25 -17.53 4.47
C ILE A 2 15.79 -17.74 4.08
N SER A 3 14.95 -18.06 5.07
CA SER A 3 13.55 -18.44 4.89
C SER A 3 12.70 -17.30 4.31
N ASP A 4 11.68 -17.68 3.54
CA ASP A 4 10.74 -16.86 2.76
C ASP A 4 9.89 -15.85 3.59
N ASP A 5 10.14 -15.77 4.90
CA ASP A 5 9.27 -15.17 5.93
C ASP A 5 9.88 -13.95 6.65
N GLN A 6 11.07 -13.48 6.24
CA GLN A 6 11.72 -12.36 6.94
C GLN A 6 10.94 -11.03 6.87
N PHE A 7 10.12 -10.85 5.83
CA PHE A 7 9.32 -9.63 5.63
C PHE A 7 7.90 -10.00 5.23
N PRO A 8 6.89 -9.74 6.10
CA PRO A 8 5.50 -10.03 5.78
C PRO A 8 5.05 -9.26 4.54
N ARG A 9 4.37 -9.95 3.62
CA ARG A 9 3.91 -9.38 2.34
C ARG A 9 3.07 -8.12 2.52
N ARG A 10 2.25 -8.06 3.57
CA ARG A 10 1.44 -6.87 3.91
C ARG A 10 2.30 -5.65 4.24
N ILE A 11 3.43 -5.84 4.93
CA ILE A 11 4.34 -4.73 5.28
C ILE A 11 5.04 -4.21 4.02
N ILE A 12 5.46 -5.11 3.14
CA ILE A 12 6.03 -4.73 1.84
C ILE A 12 5.01 -3.89 1.06
N PHE A 13 3.77 -4.35 0.94
CA PHE A 13 2.72 -3.61 0.24
C PHE A 13 2.43 -2.24 0.88
N GLU A 14 2.40 -2.17 2.20
CA GLU A 14 2.18 -0.92 2.95
C GLU A 14 3.26 0.12 2.63
N HIS A 15 4.52 -0.27 2.52
CA HIS A 15 5.60 0.66 2.19
C HIS A 15 5.49 1.18 0.76
N GLN A 16 5.17 0.33 -0.22
CA GLN A 16 4.90 0.82 -1.58
C GLN A 16 3.70 1.75 -1.61
N ARG A 17 2.64 1.45 -0.85
CA ARG A 17 1.47 2.32 -0.74
C ARG A 17 1.83 3.71 -0.22
N ARG A 18 2.68 3.78 0.80
CA ARG A 18 3.15 5.06 1.35
C ARG A 18 4.00 5.85 0.37
N LEU A 19 4.90 5.19 -0.36
CA LEU A 19 5.66 5.84 -1.44
C LEU A 19 4.72 6.38 -2.52
N HIS A 20 3.76 5.55 -2.94
CA HIS A 20 2.74 5.96 -3.88
C HIS A 20 1.96 7.19 -3.37
N GLN A 21 1.50 7.21 -2.12
CA GLN A 21 0.81 8.38 -1.53
C GLN A 21 1.71 9.63 -1.41
N ALA A 22 3.02 9.45 -1.38
CA ALA A 22 3.98 10.54 -1.42
C ALA A 22 4.32 11.00 -2.84
N GLY A 23 3.73 10.37 -3.88
CA GLY A 23 4.08 10.65 -5.28
C GLY A 23 5.48 10.19 -5.65
N VAL A 24 5.98 9.12 -5.02
CA VAL A 24 7.32 8.55 -5.25
C VAL A 24 7.20 7.10 -5.70
N SER A 25 7.99 6.71 -6.69
CA SER A 25 8.27 5.30 -7.01
C SER A 25 9.70 4.99 -6.60
N HIS A 26 9.93 3.85 -5.95
CA HIS A 26 11.26 3.48 -5.45
C HIS A 26 12.26 3.15 -6.58
N GLY A 27 11.76 2.69 -7.74
CA GLY A 27 12.58 2.30 -8.89
C GLY A 27 13.35 0.98 -8.74
N ASP A 28 13.58 0.49 -7.51
CA ASP A 28 14.19 -0.81 -7.25
C ASP A 28 13.53 -1.54 -6.08
N PHE A 29 12.22 -1.72 -6.23
CA PHE A 29 11.39 -2.29 -5.19
C PHE A 29 11.61 -3.81 -5.05
N ALA A 30 12.61 -4.18 -4.26
CA ALA A 30 13.00 -5.57 -4.04
C ALA A 30 13.24 -5.86 -2.55
N ARG A 31 13.05 -7.12 -2.14
CA ARG A 31 13.22 -7.55 -0.73
C ARG A 31 14.59 -7.21 -0.13
N ARG A 32 15.64 -7.16 -0.95
CA ARG A 32 17.00 -6.76 -0.52
C ARG A 32 17.09 -5.32 -0.02
N ASN A 33 16.15 -4.47 -0.43
CA ASN A 33 16.07 -3.07 -0.05
C ASN A 33 15.16 -2.85 1.18
N PHE A 34 14.82 -3.94 1.88
CA PHE A 34 14.15 -3.90 3.17
C PHE A 34 15.09 -4.37 4.27
N VAL A 35 15.10 -3.64 5.38
CA VAL A 35 15.89 -3.96 6.56
C VAL A 35 15.00 -3.99 7.79
N LYS A 36 15.27 -4.93 8.70
CA LYS A 36 14.61 -5.01 10.01
C LYS A 36 15.49 -4.32 11.04
N GLY A 37 15.02 -3.21 11.60
CA GLY A 37 15.68 -2.49 12.69
C GLY A 37 14.87 -2.51 13.98
N ALA A 38 15.38 -1.83 15.02
CA ALA A 38 14.70 -1.74 16.33
C ALA A 38 13.29 -1.12 16.24
N GLY A 39 13.04 -0.28 15.23
CA GLY A 39 11.74 0.33 14.94
C GLY A 39 10.91 -0.40 13.88
N GLY A 40 11.19 -1.67 13.61
CA GLY A 40 10.47 -2.47 12.60
C GLY A 40 11.14 -2.47 11.22
N ILE A 41 10.35 -2.84 10.20
CA ILE A 41 10.84 -2.99 8.83
C ILE A 41 10.88 -1.61 8.15
N ARG A 42 12.03 -1.26 7.58
CA ARG A 42 12.25 -0.02 6.84
C ARG A 42 12.72 -0.34 5.43
N MET A 43 12.44 0.59 4.51
CA MET A 43 12.97 0.57 3.16
C MET A 43 14.23 1.43 3.08
N ILE A 44 15.19 1.00 2.29
CA ILE A 44 16.47 1.69 2.06
C ILE A 44 16.74 1.80 0.55
N ASP A 45 17.87 2.43 0.19
CA ASP A 45 18.39 2.53 -1.17
C ASP A 45 17.43 3.23 -2.14
N PHE A 46 17.37 4.57 -2.06
CA PHE A 46 16.48 5.42 -2.87
C PHE A 46 17.19 6.00 -4.11
N ASP A 47 18.33 5.44 -4.53
CA ASP A 47 19.15 6.01 -5.60
C ASP A 47 18.46 5.97 -6.97
N LYS A 48 17.47 5.09 -7.13
CA LYS A 48 16.61 4.97 -8.31
C LYS A 48 15.20 5.51 -8.08
N ALA A 49 14.97 6.23 -6.99
CA ALA A 49 13.66 6.76 -6.69
C ALA A 49 13.31 7.91 -7.65
N GLU A 50 12.11 7.86 -8.18
CA GLU A 50 11.60 8.82 -9.16
C GLU A 50 10.25 9.38 -8.73
N LEU A 51 9.91 10.56 -9.24
CA LEU A 51 8.57 11.12 -9.07
C LEU A 51 7.56 10.23 -9.79
N HIS A 52 6.56 9.79 -9.05
CA HIS A 52 5.46 8.99 -9.55
C HIS A 52 4.22 9.86 -9.78
N GLU A 53 4.04 10.27 -11.03
CA GLU A 53 2.89 11.04 -11.48
C GLU A 53 1.68 10.12 -11.72
N CYS A 54 1.06 9.66 -10.63
CA CYS A 54 -0.23 8.99 -10.69
C CYS A 54 -1.34 9.98 -10.31
N PRO A 55 -2.46 10.04 -11.04
CA PRO A 55 -3.62 10.83 -10.61
C PRO A 55 -4.10 10.46 -9.19
N GLU A 56 -3.86 9.22 -8.76
CA GLU A 56 -4.23 8.69 -7.45
C GLU A 56 -3.09 8.76 -6.41
N SER A 57 -1.87 9.20 -6.79
CA SER A 57 -0.77 9.38 -5.83
C SER A 57 -0.95 10.61 -4.96
N ARG A 58 -1.81 11.56 -5.38
CA ARG A 58 -2.12 12.75 -4.58
C ARG A 58 -3.12 12.39 -3.48
N PRO A 59 -2.87 12.78 -2.23
CA PRO A 59 -3.86 12.64 -1.17
C PRO A 59 -5.05 13.56 -1.49
N THR A 60 -6.11 13.01 -2.07
CA THR A 60 -7.41 13.67 -2.18
C THR A 60 -8.10 13.62 -0.82
N GLY A 61 -7.70 14.51 0.08
CA GLY A 61 -8.37 14.78 1.35
C GLY A 61 -8.46 13.60 2.35
N PRO A 62 -8.86 13.87 3.60
CA PRO A 62 -9.13 12.83 4.58
C PRO A 62 -10.40 12.07 4.22
N GLY A 63 -10.31 10.73 4.12
CA GLY A 63 -11.47 9.83 4.00
C GLY A 63 -11.64 9.08 2.67
N HIS A 64 -10.77 9.30 1.68
CA HIS A 64 -10.88 8.54 0.41
C HIS A 64 -10.29 7.14 0.51
N GLU A 65 -11.03 6.18 -0.06
CA GLU A 65 -10.64 4.78 -0.22
C GLU A 65 -9.24 4.66 -0.84
N LEU A 66 -8.53 3.59 -0.45
CA LEU A 66 -7.20 3.27 -0.96
C LEU A 66 -7.13 3.43 -2.48
N PRO A 67 -6.04 3.99 -3.04
CA PRO A 67 -5.79 3.96 -4.48
C PRO A 67 -5.83 2.51 -5.00
N THR A 68 -6.99 2.06 -5.46
CA THR A 68 -7.20 0.69 -5.93
C THR A 68 -6.94 0.57 -7.42
N HIS A 69 -6.85 1.70 -8.13
CA HIS A 69 -6.79 1.73 -9.59
C HIS A 69 -5.36 1.92 -10.13
N CYS A 70 -4.41 2.41 -9.31
CA CYS A 70 -3.00 2.49 -9.69
C CYS A 70 -2.45 1.13 -10.21
N PRO A 71 -1.99 1.05 -11.48
CA PRO A 71 -1.51 -0.19 -12.08
C PRO A 71 -0.34 -0.81 -11.33
N GLU A 72 0.57 0.00 -10.78
CA GLU A 72 1.73 -0.49 -10.01
C GLU A 72 1.31 -1.15 -8.71
N LEU A 73 0.43 -0.50 -7.94
CA LEU A 73 -0.11 -1.06 -6.70
C LEU A 73 -0.93 -2.33 -6.97
N ARG A 74 -1.72 -2.37 -8.05
CA ARG A 74 -2.47 -3.57 -8.45
C ARG A 74 -1.54 -4.72 -8.82
N LYS A 75 -0.49 -4.46 -9.61
CA LYS A 75 0.53 -5.46 -9.98
C LYS A 75 1.24 -5.99 -8.74
N LEU A 76 1.64 -5.11 -7.82
CA LEU A 76 2.31 -5.51 -6.58
C LEU A 76 1.39 -6.32 -5.65
N ARG A 77 0.13 -5.90 -5.50
CA ARG A 77 -0.86 -6.62 -4.68
C ARG A 77 -1.05 -8.07 -5.16
N LYS A 78 -1.12 -8.25 -6.49
CA LYS A 78 -1.19 -9.56 -7.14
C LYS A 78 0.09 -10.37 -6.96
N SER A 79 1.27 -9.79 -7.18
CA SER A 79 2.55 -10.51 -7.01
C SER A 79 2.78 -10.96 -5.56
N LEU A 80 2.25 -10.19 -4.61
CA LEU A 80 2.26 -10.52 -3.18
C LEU A 80 1.09 -11.43 -2.73
N ARG A 81 0.19 -11.82 -3.64
CA ARG A 81 -1.00 -12.66 -3.34
C ARG A 81 -1.85 -12.11 -2.19
N LEU A 82 -2.10 -10.79 -2.22
CA LEU A 82 -2.91 -10.07 -1.23
C LEU A 82 -4.36 -9.85 -1.71
N ASP A 83 -4.76 -10.49 -2.79
CA ASP A 83 -6.10 -10.48 -3.39
C ASP A 83 -7.06 -11.50 -2.78
N SER A 84 -6.57 -12.42 -1.94
CA SER A 84 -7.33 -13.57 -1.39
C SER A 84 -8.35 -13.23 -0.27
N SER A 85 -8.92 -12.03 -0.24
CA SER A 85 -10.07 -11.72 0.63
C SER A 85 -10.90 -10.57 0.04
N VAL A 86 -11.55 -10.83 -1.09
CA VAL A 86 -12.77 -10.12 -1.46
C VAL A 86 -13.89 -11.14 -1.39
N SER A 87 -14.40 -11.34 -0.18
CA SER A 87 -15.79 -11.78 -0.01
C SER A 87 -16.61 -10.51 -0.17
N THR A 88 -17.18 -10.31 -1.35
CA THR A 88 -18.26 -9.35 -1.58
C THR A 88 -19.49 -9.80 -0.78
N SER A 89 -19.70 -9.19 0.38
CA SER A 89 -20.98 -9.08 1.09
C SER A 89 -20.75 -7.97 2.15
N ASP A 90 -21.47 -6.87 2.24
CA ASP A 90 -22.81 -6.57 1.78
C ASP A 90 -22.97 -5.05 1.68
N SER A 91 -23.70 -4.60 0.65
CA SER A 91 -24.17 -3.24 0.52
C SER A 91 -25.44 -3.09 1.36
N SER A 92 -25.34 -2.52 2.56
CA SER A 92 -26.39 -1.69 3.18
C SER A 92 -26.05 -1.40 4.64
N ALA A 93 -25.81 -0.13 4.95
CA ALA A 93 -26.35 0.58 6.12
C ALA A 93 -25.57 1.88 6.38
N PHE A 94 -25.62 2.82 5.43
CA PHE A 94 -25.58 4.23 5.82
C PHE A 94 -27.03 4.62 6.14
N GLN A 95 -27.47 4.31 7.35
CA GLN A 95 -28.61 5.02 7.93
C GLN A 95 -28.07 6.16 8.78
N VAL A 96 -28.11 7.34 8.15
CA VAL A 96 -28.25 8.63 8.79
C VAL A 96 -29.40 8.52 9.80
N TRP A 97 -29.17 8.90 11.05
CA TRP A 97 -30.23 9.42 11.90
C TRP A 97 -29.71 10.67 12.61
N GLU A 98 -30.29 11.80 12.22
CA GLU A 98 -30.18 13.09 12.90
C GLU A 98 -30.85 13.01 14.28
N GLY A 99 -30.32 13.79 15.22
CA GLY A 99 -30.85 13.83 16.58
C GLY A 99 -32.25 14.44 16.69
N ALA A 100 -32.93 14.10 17.78
CA ALA A 100 -33.95 14.95 18.39
C ALA A 100 -34.08 14.59 19.88
N GLN A 101 -33.64 15.56 20.71
CA GLN A 101 -34.09 15.93 22.06
C GLN A 101 -34.00 14.90 23.20
#